data_AF-A0A8H3P9M8-F1
#
_entry.id   AF-A0A8H3P9M8-F1
#
_cell.length_a   1.000
_cell.length_b   1.000
_cell.length_c   1.000
_cell.angle_alpha   90.00
_cell.angle_beta   90.00
_cell.angle_gamma   90.00
#
_symmetry.space_group_name_H-M   'P 1'
#
loop_
_entity.id
_entity.type
_entity.pdbx_description
1 polymer ?
#
loop_
_entity_poly.entity_id
_entity_poly.type
_entity_poly.pdbx_seq_one_letter_code
_entity_poly.pdbx_strand_id
1 'polypeptide(L)'
;MQLLKSVTALGLFLTAAVEAAPVAAPADRSMNEASPSVLFIKKRDRINDCGDSTFINQSSGGSPRVDDCLQIARNIAGGGTWTFEGFGVQHQLLQYGTCAFGVTQGSRVTVKIGNQDIIDLINDSISRFQWYGLVGSKGTMNCQVSGYIGQESVSWGCFTSTK
;
A
#
# COMPACT_ATOMS: atom_id res chain seq x y z
N MET A 1 -47.40 -53.82 -24.29
CA MET A 1 -48.82 -53.42 -24.39
C MET A 1 -48.96 -52.08 -23.70
N GLN A 2 -49.14 -51.01 -24.47
CA GLN A 2 -50.37 -50.19 -24.54
C GLN A 2 -50.53 -49.28 -23.29
N LEU A 3 -50.83 -47.99 -23.34
CA LEU A 3 -51.22 -47.09 -24.43
C LEU A 3 -51.06 -45.64 -23.94
N LEU A 4 -50.75 -44.77 -24.91
CA LEU A 4 -50.89 -43.31 -24.99
C LEU A 4 -51.93 -42.62 -24.08
N LYS A 5 -51.64 -41.37 -23.68
CA LYS A 5 -52.45 -40.19 -24.07
C LYS A 5 -51.73 -38.88 -23.77
N SER A 6 -51.40 -38.17 -24.85
CA SER A 6 -50.94 -36.78 -24.87
C SER A 6 -52.03 -35.81 -24.41
N VAL A 7 -51.65 -34.77 -23.67
CA VAL A 7 -52.42 -33.51 -23.62
C VAL A 7 -51.43 -32.36 -23.79
N THR A 8 -51.51 -31.73 -24.94
CA THR A 8 -50.83 -30.49 -25.31
C THR A 8 -51.51 -29.34 -24.57
N ALA A 9 -50.77 -28.57 -23.77
CA ALA A 9 -51.26 -27.31 -23.22
C ALA A 9 -50.39 -26.17 -23.73
N LEU A 10 -50.96 -25.41 -24.66
CA LEU A 10 -50.45 -24.17 -25.23
C LEU A 10 -50.47 -23.10 -24.11
N GLY A 11 -49.30 -22.70 -23.62
CA GLY A 11 -49.15 -21.70 -22.55
C GLY A 11 -48.66 -20.37 -23.10
N LEU A 12 -49.53 -19.36 -23.05
CA LEU A 12 -49.40 -17.97 -23.49
C LEU A 12 -48.06 -17.30 -23.10
N PHE A 13 -47.30 -16.79 -24.08
CA PHE A 13 -46.18 -15.87 -23.83
C PHE A 13 -46.75 -14.47 -23.55
N LEU A 14 -46.71 -14.04 -22.29
CA LEU A 14 -46.92 -12.65 -21.89
C LEU A 14 -45.66 -11.85 -22.21
N THR A 15 -45.69 -11.07 -23.29
CA THR A 15 -44.67 -10.07 -23.58
C THR A 15 -44.91 -8.87 -22.65
N ALA A 16 -44.08 -8.72 -21.62
CA ALA A 16 -43.99 -7.47 -20.89
C ALA A 16 -43.27 -6.44 -21.77
N ALA A 17 -43.97 -5.37 -22.15
CA ALA A 17 -43.36 -4.19 -22.74
C ALA A 17 -42.56 -3.49 -21.64
N VAL A 18 -41.23 -3.45 -21.80
CA VAL A 18 -40.36 -2.61 -20.97
C VAL A 18 -40.43 -1.21 -21.55
N GLU A 19 -41.17 -0.31 -20.89
CA GLU A 19 -41.02 1.13 -21.14
C GLU A 19 -39.63 1.54 -20.61
N ALA A 20 -38.74 1.90 -21.54
CA ALA A 20 -37.46 2.49 -21.20
C ALA A 20 -37.72 3.86 -20.55
N ALA A 21 -37.45 3.97 -19.25
CA ALA A 21 -37.42 5.25 -18.56
C ALA A 21 -36.38 6.18 -19.21
N PRO A 22 -36.63 7.50 -19.31
CA PRO A 22 -35.64 8.42 -19.83
C PRO A 22 -34.42 8.43 -18.92
N VAL A 23 -33.26 8.08 -19.47
CA VAL A 23 -31.96 8.26 -18.82
C VAL A 23 -31.79 9.76 -18.59
N ALA A 24 -31.87 10.18 -17.32
CA ALA A 24 -31.46 11.52 -16.95
C ALA A 24 -29.98 11.68 -17.34
N ALA A 25 -29.70 12.63 -18.22
CA ALA A 25 -28.32 13.02 -18.54
C ALA A 25 -27.59 13.40 -17.24
N PRO A 26 -26.30 13.07 -17.09
CA PRO A 26 -25.53 13.55 -15.96
C PRO A 26 -25.50 15.08 -16.03
N ALA A 27 -26.05 15.73 -15.02
CA ALA A 27 -25.90 17.17 -14.84
C ALA A 27 -24.40 17.47 -14.75
N ASP A 28 -23.92 18.27 -15.69
CA ASP A 28 -22.56 18.80 -15.72
C ASP A 28 -22.37 19.71 -14.49
N ARG A 29 -21.84 19.14 -13.41
CA ARG A 29 -21.55 19.89 -12.19
C ARG A 29 -20.23 20.62 -12.39
N SER A 30 -20.35 21.85 -12.91
CA SER A 30 -19.36 22.92 -12.77
C SER A 30 -18.87 22.96 -11.33
N MET A 31 -17.66 22.45 -11.09
CA MET A 31 -17.04 22.49 -9.77
C MET A 31 -16.38 23.85 -9.57
N ASN A 32 -17.18 24.85 -9.24
CA ASN A 32 -16.70 26.10 -8.67
C ASN A 32 -17.74 26.64 -7.69
N GLU A 33 -17.83 26.02 -6.51
CA GLU A 33 -18.24 26.71 -5.29
C GLU A 33 -17.39 26.20 -4.13
N ALA A 34 -16.56 27.10 -3.60
CA ALA A 34 -15.75 26.88 -2.42
C ALA A 34 -16.67 26.75 -1.19
N SER A 35 -16.90 25.51 -0.76
CA SER A 35 -17.58 25.24 0.52
C SER A 35 -16.60 25.51 1.67
N PRO A 36 -16.97 26.28 2.72
CA PRO A 36 -16.05 26.64 3.81
C PRO A 36 -15.76 25.50 4.80
N SER A 37 -16.18 24.27 4.50
CA SER A 37 -16.01 23.09 5.37
C SER A 37 -14.67 22.35 5.16
N VAL A 38 -13.73 22.89 4.37
CA VAL A 38 -12.42 22.25 4.05
C VAL A 38 -11.35 22.47 5.14
N LEU A 39 -11.75 22.88 6.35
CA LEU A 39 -10.81 23.20 7.41
C LEU A 39 -10.15 21.92 7.95
N PHE A 40 -8.95 21.66 7.42
CA PHE A 40 -7.97 20.63 7.78
C PHE A 40 -8.14 19.23 7.19
N ILE A 41 -8.31 19.10 5.86
CA ILE A 41 -7.65 17.95 5.21
C ILE A 41 -6.15 18.21 5.34
N LYS A 42 -5.52 17.61 6.35
CA LYS A 42 -4.07 17.67 6.55
C LYS A 42 -3.44 17.11 5.27
N LYS A 43 -2.89 18.00 4.44
CA LYS A 43 -2.22 17.63 3.19
C LYS A 43 -1.18 16.56 3.52
N ARG A 44 -1.34 15.38 2.95
CA ARG A 44 -0.36 14.30 3.07
C ARG A 44 0.73 14.58 2.04
N ASP A 45 1.91 14.94 2.50
CA ASP A 45 3.05 15.02 1.61
C ASP A 45 3.51 13.59 1.30
N ARG A 46 3.45 13.22 0.02
CA ARG A 46 3.92 11.93 -0.49
C ARG A 46 5.33 12.12 -1.03
N ILE A 47 6.33 11.79 -0.23
CA ILE A 47 7.72 11.96 -0.58
C ILE A 47 8.28 10.59 -1.00
N ASN A 48 8.74 10.49 -2.24
CA ASN A 48 9.49 9.35 -2.78
C ASN A 48 10.91 9.82 -3.07
N ASP A 49 11.83 9.42 -2.21
CA ASP A 49 13.26 9.64 -2.39
C ASP A 49 13.95 8.38 -2.96
N CYS A 50 13.21 7.28 -3.13
CA CYS A 50 13.71 6.03 -3.70
C CYS A 50 12.93 5.61 -4.96
N GLY A 51 13.52 4.68 -5.72
CA GLY A 51 12.89 4.03 -6.87
C GLY A 51 12.26 2.68 -6.51
N ASP A 52 11.97 1.89 -7.55
CA ASP A 52 11.38 0.56 -7.39
C ASP A 52 12.21 -0.36 -6.50
N SER A 53 11.51 -1.23 -5.77
CA SER A 53 12.10 -2.17 -4.83
C SER A 53 11.96 -3.62 -5.26
N THR A 54 12.96 -4.43 -4.91
CA THR A 54 12.84 -5.89 -4.83
C THR A 54 12.12 -6.30 -3.55
N PHE A 55 11.61 -7.54 -3.48
CA PHE A 55 10.87 -8.05 -2.33
C PHE A 55 11.21 -9.53 -2.09
N ILE A 56 11.71 -9.82 -0.90
CA ILE A 56 12.06 -11.17 -0.45
C ILE A 56 11.21 -11.50 0.78
N ASN A 57 10.50 -12.61 0.73
CA ASN A 57 9.68 -13.09 1.84
C ASN A 57 10.57 -13.50 3.02
N GLN A 58 10.29 -12.96 4.21
CA GLN A 58 10.92 -13.33 5.48
C GLN A 58 9.87 -13.59 6.57
N SER A 59 8.60 -13.80 6.21
CA SER A 59 7.52 -14.10 7.15
C SER A 59 7.77 -15.43 7.86
N SER A 60 7.69 -15.40 9.18
CA SER A 60 7.89 -16.55 10.06
C SER A 60 7.10 -16.36 11.36
N GLY A 61 7.10 -17.36 12.24
CA GLY A 61 6.50 -17.22 13.59
C GLY A 61 7.17 -16.16 14.46
N GLY A 62 8.38 -15.71 14.11
CA GLY A 62 9.09 -14.62 14.78
C GLY A 62 8.89 -13.25 14.14
N SER A 63 8.03 -13.11 13.13
CA SER A 63 7.78 -11.85 12.41
C SER A 63 6.85 -10.89 13.19
N PRO A 64 6.90 -9.58 12.88
CA PRO A 64 6.03 -8.61 13.54
C PRO A 64 4.58 -8.74 13.10
N ARG A 65 3.66 -8.22 13.91
CA ARG A 65 2.23 -8.14 13.60
C ARG A 65 1.98 -7.16 12.46
N VAL A 66 1.12 -7.56 11.52
CA VAL A 66 0.66 -6.72 10.40
C VAL A 66 0.08 -5.40 10.90
N ASP A 67 -0.74 -5.43 11.95
CA ASP A 67 -1.37 -4.23 12.52
C ASP A 67 -0.35 -3.21 13.03
N ASP A 68 0.74 -3.69 13.63
CA ASP A 68 1.81 -2.84 14.13
C ASP A 68 2.56 -2.16 12.97
N CYS A 69 2.82 -2.90 11.90
CA CYS A 69 3.45 -2.33 10.69
C CYS A 69 2.53 -1.33 9.99
N LEU A 70 1.23 -1.60 9.89
CA LEU A 70 0.25 -0.65 9.37
C LEU A 70 0.17 0.61 10.24
N GLN A 71 0.39 0.50 11.55
CA GLN A 71 0.44 1.68 12.42
C GLN A 71 1.68 2.55 12.13
N ILE A 72 2.84 1.97 11.81
CA ILE A 72 3.99 2.75 11.31
C ILE A 72 3.57 3.56 10.08
N ALA A 73 2.97 2.92 9.08
CA ALA A 73 2.52 3.58 7.86
C ALA A 73 1.53 4.73 8.15
N ARG A 74 0.61 4.55 9.11
CA ARG A 74 -0.33 5.61 9.55
C ARG A 74 0.39 6.77 10.23
N ASN A 75 1.39 6.49 11.07
CA ASN A 75 2.13 7.51 11.82
C ASN A 75 2.90 8.46 10.88
N ILE A 76 3.42 7.93 9.77
CA ILE A 76 4.19 8.70 8.78
C ILE A 76 3.37 9.17 7.58
N ALA A 77 2.06 8.95 7.57
CA ALA A 77 1.18 9.35 6.48
C ALA A 77 1.12 10.87 6.25
N GLY A 78 1.59 11.66 7.22
CA GLY A 78 1.66 13.12 7.12
C GLY A 78 2.85 13.67 6.34
N GLY A 79 3.81 12.83 5.94
CA GLY A 79 5.05 13.27 5.31
C GLY A 79 6.29 12.88 6.13
N GLY A 80 7.46 13.16 5.56
CA GLY A 80 8.75 12.96 6.20
C GLY A 80 9.79 12.39 5.26
N THR A 81 11.04 12.78 5.49
CA THR A 81 12.22 12.15 4.89
C THR A 81 13.13 11.76 6.04
N TRP A 82 13.64 10.54 5.99
CA TRP A 82 14.70 10.07 6.89
C TRP A 82 16.01 10.09 6.13
N THR A 83 17.04 10.61 6.78
CA THR A 83 18.41 10.56 6.28
C THR A 83 19.23 9.63 7.15
N PHE A 84 20.05 8.81 6.52
CA PHE A 84 20.98 7.94 7.23
C PHE A 84 22.32 7.88 6.50
N GLU A 85 23.37 7.64 7.26
CA GLU A 85 24.71 7.35 6.77
C GLU A 85 25.21 6.15 7.58
N GLY A 86 25.76 5.15 6.90
CA GLY A 86 26.34 4.00 7.57
C GLY A 86 26.96 3.03 6.58
N PHE A 87 28.07 2.41 6.96
CA PHE A 87 28.73 1.40 6.14
C PHE A 87 28.51 0.02 6.74
N GLY A 88 27.64 -0.78 6.11
CA GLY A 88 27.40 -2.18 6.50
C GLY A 88 26.68 -2.39 7.83
N VAL A 89 26.20 -1.32 8.48
CA VAL A 89 25.42 -1.39 9.73
C VAL A 89 23.94 -1.15 9.42
N GLN A 90 23.07 -1.89 10.10
CA GLN A 90 21.63 -1.66 10.01
C GLN A 90 21.19 -0.51 10.92
N HIS A 91 20.44 0.42 10.34
CA HIS A 91 19.83 1.55 11.03
C HIS A 91 18.32 1.31 11.12
N GLN A 92 17.81 1.21 12.35
CA GLN A 92 16.38 1.23 12.59
C GLN A 92 15.87 2.68 12.43
N LEU A 93 14.93 2.89 11.52
CA LEU A 93 14.34 4.22 11.25
C LEU A 93 13.04 4.42 12.02
N LEU A 94 12.21 3.39 12.09
CA LEU A 94 10.88 3.45 12.63
C LEU A 94 10.58 2.21 13.44
N GLN A 95 9.74 2.37 14.45
CA GLN A 95 9.24 1.28 15.27
C GLN A 95 7.84 1.61 15.80
N TYR A 96 6.98 0.61 15.81
CA TYR A 96 5.74 0.62 16.56
C TYR A 96 5.39 -0.81 16.97
N GLY A 97 5.02 -1.01 18.24
CA GLY A 97 4.68 -2.34 18.75
C GLY A 97 5.78 -3.36 18.49
N THR A 98 5.43 -4.45 17.81
CA THR A 98 6.37 -5.50 17.38
C THR A 98 7.12 -5.17 16.10
N CYS A 99 6.66 -4.20 15.31
CA CYS A 99 7.23 -3.90 14.00
C CYS A 99 8.35 -2.86 14.07
N ALA A 100 9.47 -3.15 13.40
CA ALA A 100 10.54 -2.20 13.11
C ALA A 100 10.82 -2.17 11.61
N PHE A 101 11.16 -0.99 11.12
CA PHE A 101 11.63 -0.76 9.76
C PHE A 101 13.04 -0.19 9.80
N GLY A 102 13.94 -0.76 9.00
CA GLY A 102 15.33 -0.34 8.99
C GLY A 102 16.01 -0.53 7.64
N VAL A 103 17.19 0.07 7.53
CA VAL A 103 17.96 0.18 6.28
C VAL A 103 19.44 -0.10 6.52
N THR A 104 20.12 -0.58 5.49
CA THR A 104 21.57 -0.78 5.44
C THR A 104 22.06 -0.38 4.06
N GLN A 105 23.24 0.24 3.99
CA GLN A 105 23.89 0.56 2.73
C GLN A 105 25.38 0.19 2.77
N GLY A 106 26.01 0.16 1.59
CA GLY A 106 27.41 -0.23 1.40
C GLY A 106 28.39 0.94 1.33
N SER A 107 27.97 2.17 1.58
CA SER A 107 28.81 3.37 1.40
C SER A 107 28.65 4.39 2.54
N ARG A 108 29.47 5.44 2.54
CA ARG A 108 29.47 6.52 3.53
C ARG A 108 28.71 7.78 3.07
N VAL A 109 27.89 7.66 2.03
CA VAL A 109 27.10 8.80 1.55
C VAL A 109 25.82 8.90 2.38
N THR A 110 25.32 10.12 2.60
CA THR A 110 24.03 10.30 3.26
C THR A 110 22.91 10.02 2.28
N VAL A 111 22.03 9.07 2.58
CA VAL A 111 20.92 8.67 1.70
C VAL A 111 19.58 9.09 2.30
N LYS A 112 18.62 9.39 1.42
CA LYS A 112 17.26 9.81 1.77
C LYS A 112 16.27 8.69 1.49
N ILE A 113 15.32 8.50 2.39
CA ILE A 113 14.12 7.70 2.17
C ILE A 113 12.90 8.50 2.61
N GLY A 114 11.91 8.60 1.74
CA GLY A 114 10.69 9.35 1.97
C GLY A 114 9.62 8.49 2.64
N ASN A 115 8.60 9.14 3.18
CA ASN A 115 7.50 8.47 3.87
C ASN A 115 6.71 7.56 2.93
N GLN A 116 6.51 7.98 1.67
CA GLN A 116 5.75 7.20 0.70
C GLN A 116 6.51 5.93 0.31
N ASP A 117 7.85 5.99 0.20
CA ASP A 117 8.69 4.80 -0.01
C ASP A 117 8.44 3.75 1.10
N ILE A 118 8.51 4.16 2.37
CA ILE A 118 8.31 3.25 3.52
C ILE A 118 6.87 2.70 3.56
N ILE A 119 5.87 3.56 3.33
CA ILE A 119 4.46 3.16 3.32
C ILE A 119 4.22 2.09 2.24
N ASP A 120 4.76 2.31 1.04
CA ASP A 120 4.58 1.39 -0.08
C ASP A 120 5.30 0.06 0.19
N LEU A 121 6.53 0.09 0.72
CA LEU A 121 7.25 -1.12 1.12
C LEU A 121 6.49 -1.94 2.18
N ILE A 122 5.89 -1.30 3.19
CA ILE A 122 5.07 -1.98 4.21
C ILE A 122 3.83 -2.60 3.58
N ASN A 123 3.08 -1.83 2.78
CA ASN A 123 1.84 -2.30 2.16
C ASN A 123 2.09 -3.44 1.17
N ASP A 124 3.12 -3.33 0.34
CA ASP A 124 3.50 -4.39 -0.60
C ASP A 124 3.99 -5.64 0.12
N SER A 125 4.77 -5.50 1.19
CA SER A 125 5.20 -6.64 2.02
C SER A 125 4.01 -7.39 2.60
N ILE A 126 3.01 -6.67 3.11
CA ILE A 126 1.77 -7.27 3.62
C ILE A 126 1.01 -7.94 2.48
N SER A 127 0.78 -7.23 1.38
CA SER A 127 0.03 -7.76 0.24
C SER A 127 0.65 -9.03 -0.35
N ARG A 128 1.98 -9.13 -0.34
CA ARG A 128 2.72 -10.26 -0.93
C ARG A 128 2.94 -11.40 0.05
N PHE A 129 3.22 -11.10 1.31
CA PHE A 129 3.85 -12.05 2.23
C PHE A 129 3.19 -12.18 3.59
N GLN A 130 2.07 -11.49 3.87
CA GLN A 130 1.40 -11.67 5.15
C GLN A 130 0.97 -13.12 5.37
N TRP A 131 1.17 -13.60 6.59
CA TRP A 131 0.93 -14.99 6.97
C TRP A 131 0.50 -15.05 8.44
N TYR A 132 -0.74 -15.51 8.67
CA TYR A 132 -1.39 -15.54 10.00
C TYR A 132 -1.30 -14.21 10.78
N GLY A 133 -1.46 -13.07 10.10
CA GLY A 133 -1.40 -11.75 10.72
C GLY A 133 0.02 -11.28 11.07
N LEU A 134 1.05 -11.99 10.62
CA LEU A 134 2.45 -11.61 10.73
C LEU A 134 3.04 -11.28 9.35
N VAL A 135 4.05 -10.42 9.30
CA VAL A 135 4.73 -10.08 8.05
C VAL A 135 6.21 -9.80 8.29
N GLY A 136 7.08 -10.51 7.57
CA GLY A 136 8.50 -10.19 7.49
C GLY A 136 8.90 -10.04 6.03
N SER A 137 9.64 -8.99 5.71
CA SER A 137 10.17 -8.84 4.35
C SER A 137 11.44 -8.00 4.35
N LYS A 138 12.24 -8.18 3.30
CA LYS A 138 13.39 -7.36 3.00
C LYS A 138 13.51 -7.17 1.50
N GLY A 139 14.31 -6.21 1.10
CA GLY A 139 14.56 -5.94 -0.31
C GLY A 139 15.66 -4.91 -0.49
N THR A 140 15.79 -4.48 -1.73
CA THR A 140 16.75 -3.46 -2.16
C THR A 140 16.07 -2.46 -3.06
N MET A 141 16.43 -1.19 -2.93
CA MET A 141 15.97 -0.11 -3.81
C MET A 141 17.09 0.92 -3.98
N ASN A 142 17.06 1.68 -5.08
CA ASN A 142 17.99 2.79 -5.28
C ASN A 142 17.38 4.07 -4.72
N CYS A 143 18.10 4.75 -3.85
CA CYS A 143 17.64 5.94 -3.15
C CYS A 143 18.52 7.16 -3.44
N GLN A 144 17.92 8.35 -3.42
CA GLN A 144 18.63 9.61 -3.65
C GLN A 144 19.70 9.85 -2.59
N VAL A 145 20.86 10.31 -3.05
CA VAL A 145 21.93 10.77 -2.17
C VAL A 145 21.72 12.25 -1.83
N SER A 146 21.98 12.62 -0.58
CA SER A 146 21.95 14.00 -0.12
C SER A 146 23.23 14.74 -0.53
N GLY A 147 23.08 15.96 -1.07
CA GLY A 147 24.20 16.86 -1.38
C GLY A 147 24.71 16.82 -2.82
N TYR A 148 24.30 15.85 -3.64
CA TYR A 148 24.59 15.84 -5.09
C TYR A 148 23.56 14.99 -5.85
N ILE A 149 23.54 15.11 -7.18
CA ILE A 149 22.67 14.30 -8.04
C ILE A 149 23.29 12.90 -8.17
N GLY A 150 22.68 11.92 -7.50
CA GLY A 150 23.11 10.52 -7.54
C GLY A 150 22.15 9.61 -6.78
N GLN A 151 22.36 8.30 -6.93
CA GLN A 151 21.61 7.27 -6.23
C GLN A 151 22.55 6.25 -5.60
N GLU A 152 22.09 5.65 -4.49
CA GLU A 152 22.78 4.60 -3.78
C GLU A 152 21.84 3.41 -3.56
N SER A 153 22.37 2.19 -3.65
CA SER A 153 21.62 0.97 -3.36
C SER A 153 21.46 0.78 -1.85
N VAL A 154 20.21 0.73 -1.41
CA VAL A 154 19.82 0.57 -0.01
C VAL A 154 19.13 -0.77 0.15
N SER A 155 19.62 -1.59 1.08
CA SER A 155 18.88 -2.74 1.61
C SER A 155 17.92 -2.27 2.70
N TRP A 156 16.68 -2.74 2.70
CA TRP A 156 15.69 -2.43 3.73
C TRP A 156 15.09 -3.70 4.31
N GLY A 157 14.47 -3.59 5.48
CA GLY A 157 13.75 -4.69 6.11
C GLY A 157 12.62 -4.24 7.03
N CYS A 158 11.54 -5.02 7.03
CA CYS A 158 10.47 -5.02 8.02
C CYS A 158 10.67 -6.25 8.93
N PHE A 159 11.01 -6.01 10.19
CA PHE A 159 11.45 -7.05 11.13
C PHE A 159 10.88 -6.83 12.53
N THR A 160 11.03 -7.84 13.39
CA THR A 160 10.58 -7.76 14.78
C THR A 160 11.54 -6.94 15.61
N SER A 161 11.03 -5.93 16.31
CA SER A 161 11.82 -5.22 17.31
C SER A 161 11.92 -6.05 18.60
N THR A 162 13.14 -6.27 19.06
CA THR A 162 13.41 -6.79 20.40
C THR A 162 13.30 -5.62 21.38
N LYS A 163 12.33 -5.67 22.28
CA LYS A 163 12.32 -4.80 23.46
C LYS A 163 13.43 -5.19 24.43
#